data_AF-A0A6G1IPG6-F1
#
_entry.id   AF-A0A6G1IPG6-F1
#
_cell.length_a   1.000
_cell.length_b   1.000
_cell.length_c   1.000
_cell.angle_alpha   90.00
_cell.angle_beta   90.00
_cell.angle_gamma   90.00
#
_symmetry.space_group_name_H-M   'P 1'
#
loop_
_entity.id
_entity.type
_entity.pdbx_description
1 polymer ?
#
loop_
_entity_poly.entity_id
_entity_poly.type
_entity_poly.pdbx_seq_one_letter_code
_entity_poly.pdbx_strand_id
1 'polypeptide(L)'
;MDQASRVLAQALRTDEPKTFDALARLGNVPLSTLHHRARGRESKEAKAQRQQYLTPEEERAVVNFLLLNSSLGHPVRIKYIPCLAFTIASQRSTNKPTKPPGKNWAKAFERRHPELKARRDPAILPKNVYNMDKTGVMLSMLGSVKVLVGKNDLRDYRGAGVKRTMVTAIS
;
A
#
# COMPACT_ATOMS: atom_id res chain seq x y z
N MET A 1 5.80 -8.85 15.27
CA MET A 1 6.70 -9.11 16.41
C MET A 1 8.06 -9.48 15.87
N ASP A 2 9.10 -8.70 16.19
CA ASP A 2 10.46 -8.90 15.70
C ASP A 2 11.19 -10.04 16.45
N GLN A 3 12.30 -10.51 15.87
CA GLN A 3 13.06 -11.67 16.37
C GLN A 3 13.51 -11.51 17.83
N ALA A 4 13.97 -10.32 18.21
CA ALA A 4 14.41 -10.05 19.58
C ALA A 4 13.28 -10.16 20.61
N SER A 5 12.07 -9.70 20.26
CA SER A 5 10.88 -9.87 21.10
C SER A 5 10.45 -11.33 21.21
N ARG A 6 10.56 -12.12 20.14
CA ARG A 6 10.25 -13.56 20.17
C ARG A 6 11.20 -14.32 21.09
N VAL A 7 12.49 -14.02 21.03
CA VAL A 7 13.53 -14.64 21.87
C VAL A 7 13.29 -14.32 23.35
N LEU A 8 12.95 -13.08 23.69
CA LEU A 8 12.58 -12.72 25.06
C LEU A 8 11.28 -13.39 25.51
N ALA A 9 10.26 -13.41 24.66
CA ALA A 9 9.00 -14.08 24.98
C ALA A 9 9.21 -15.59 25.19
N GLN A 10 10.10 -16.23 24.43
CA GLN A 10 10.45 -17.64 24.61
C GLN A 10 11.22 -17.87 25.90
N ALA A 11 12.11 -16.96 26.28
CA ALA A 11 12.85 -17.02 27.55
C ALA A 11 11.89 -16.99 28.74
N LEU A 12 10.87 -16.12 28.71
CA LEU A 12 9.85 -16.03 29.78
C LEU A 12 8.96 -17.27 29.89
N ARG A 13 8.88 -18.11 28.85
CA ARG A 13 8.11 -19.37 28.86
C ARG A 13 8.91 -20.56 29.40
N THR A 14 10.23 -20.41 29.56
CA THR A 14 11.10 -21.48 30.05
C THR A 14 11.51 -21.13 31.49
N ASP A 15 11.42 -22.07 32.42
CA ASP A 15 11.79 -21.85 33.84
C ASP A 15 13.33 -21.82 34.06
N GLU A 16 14.10 -21.95 32.98
CA GLU A 16 15.55 -21.87 33.05
C GLU A 16 16.03 -20.41 33.11
N PRO A 17 16.88 -20.05 34.09
CA PRO A 17 17.54 -18.75 34.11
C PRO A 17 18.52 -18.63 32.94
N LYS A 18 18.06 -18.06 31.84
CA LYS A 18 18.88 -17.82 30.64
C LYS A 18 19.51 -16.43 30.70
N THR A 19 20.83 -16.39 30.71
CA THR A 19 21.58 -15.14 30.56
C THR A 19 21.27 -14.49 29.21
N PHE A 20 21.24 -13.15 29.17
CA PHE A 20 21.02 -12.40 27.93
C PHE A 20 22.01 -12.79 26.80
N ASP A 21 23.25 -13.16 27.14
CA ASP A 21 24.24 -13.65 26.18
C ASP A 21 23.84 -14.99 25.54
N ALA A 22 23.37 -15.94 26.34
CA ALA A 22 22.86 -17.22 25.83
C ALA A 22 21.64 -17.02 24.92
N LEU A 23 20.74 -16.11 25.29
CA LEU A 23 19.58 -15.73 24.46
C LEU A 23 19.99 -15.03 23.16
N ALA A 24 20.99 -14.15 23.21
CA ALA A 24 21.54 -13.46 22.05
C ALA A 24 22.10 -14.47 21.03
N ARG A 25 22.88 -15.44 21.50
CA ARG A 25 23.45 -16.51 20.67
C ARG A 25 22.37 -17.41 20.09
N LEU A 26 21.42 -17.86 20.91
CA LEU A 26 20.31 -18.72 20.47
C LEU A 26 19.44 -18.04 19.41
N GLY A 27 19.15 -16.75 19.61
CA GLY A 27 18.28 -15.97 18.73
C GLY A 27 18.97 -15.40 17.49
N ASN A 28 20.30 -15.48 17.42
CA ASN A 28 21.14 -14.70 16.50
C ASN A 28 20.77 -13.20 16.50
N VAL A 29 20.64 -12.62 17.69
CA VAL A 29 20.26 -11.21 17.90
C VAL A 29 21.37 -10.51 18.68
N PRO A 30 21.83 -9.31 18.29
CA PRO A 30 22.80 -8.56 19.07
C PRO A 30 22.32 -8.31 20.51
N LEU A 31 23.20 -8.51 21.48
CA LEU A 31 22.91 -8.36 22.91
C LEU A 31 22.27 -7.00 23.26
N SER A 32 22.76 -5.92 22.63
CA SER A 32 22.22 -4.57 22.78
C SER A 32 20.75 -4.46 22.36
N THR A 33 20.34 -5.20 21.32
CA THR A 33 18.95 -5.23 20.84
C THR A 33 18.05 -5.93 21.85
N LEU A 34 18.50 -7.03 22.46
CA LEU A 34 17.77 -7.70 23.54
C LEU A 34 17.62 -6.82 24.77
N HIS A 35 18.68 -6.13 25.20
CA HIS A 35 18.59 -5.18 26.32
C HIS A 35 17.61 -4.03 26.04
N HIS A 36 17.57 -3.50 24.82
CA HIS A 36 16.58 -2.49 24.46
C HIS A 36 15.15 -3.02 24.53
N ARG A 37 14.91 -4.26 24.09
CA ARG A 37 13.59 -4.89 24.15
C ARG A 37 13.15 -5.21 25.57
N ALA A 38 14.04 -5.71 26.41
CA ALA A 38 13.76 -5.96 27.83
C ALA A 38 13.39 -4.67 28.59
N ARG A 39 13.94 -3.52 28.16
CA ARG A 39 13.56 -2.19 28.67
C ARG A 39 12.30 -1.59 28.02
N GLY A 40 11.55 -2.38 27.25
CA GLY A 40 10.29 -1.94 26.63
C GLY A 40 10.44 -1.09 25.37
N ARG A 41 11.63 -0.96 24.79
CA ARG A 41 11.80 -0.20 23.55
C ARG A 41 11.23 -0.98 22.37
N GLU A 42 10.26 -0.39 21.68
CA GLU A 42 9.67 -0.98 20.47
C GLU A 42 10.69 -1.15 19.34
N SER A 43 10.44 -2.11 18.45
CA SER A 43 11.25 -2.28 17.25
C SER A 43 11.04 -1.14 16.27
N LYS A 44 12.08 -0.87 15.46
CA LYS A 44 11.98 0.12 14.38
C LYS A 44 10.85 -0.25 13.42
N GLU A 45 10.67 -1.54 13.15
CA GLU A 45 9.59 -2.07 12.32
C GLU A 45 8.21 -1.87 12.94
N ALA A 46 8.02 -2.22 14.21
CA ALA A 46 6.75 -2.02 14.91
C ALA A 46 6.38 -0.53 14.99
N LYS A 47 7.36 0.32 15.29
CA LYS A 47 7.19 1.78 15.25
C LYS A 47 6.82 2.26 13.85
N ALA A 48 7.49 1.78 12.82
CA ALA A 48 7.18 2.13 11.44
C ALA A 48 5.77 1.68 11.02
N GLN A 49 5.33 0.48 11.42
CA GLN A 49 3.98 -0.02 11.20
C GLN A 49 2.93 0.85 11.91
N ARG A 50 3.15 1.21 13.17
CA ARG A 50 2.25 2.11 13.90
C ARG A 50 2.14 3.49 13.28
N GLN A 51 3.22 3.99 12.68
CA GLN A 51 3.27 5.28 12.01
C GLN A 51 2.74 5.24 10.57
N GLN A 52 2.24 4.09 10.10
CA GLN A 52 1.61 4.02 8.78
C GLN A 52 0.28 4.77 8.78
N TYR A 53 -0.07 5.26 7.59
CA TYR A 53 -1.31 5.99 7.40
C TYR A 53 -2.54 5.08 7.52
N LEU A 54 -2.44 3.87 6.98
CA LEU A 54 -3.45 2.81 7.04
C LEU A 54 -3.00 1.72 8.02
N THR A 55 -3.96 1.03 8.65
CA THR A 55 -3.65 -0.18 9.42
C THR A 55 -3.30 -1.33 8.47
N PRO A 56 -2.58 -2.37 8.93
CA PRO A 56 -2.27 -3.53 8.09
C PRO A 56 -3.52 -4.18 7.46
N GLU A 57 -4.65 -4.17 8.16
CA GLU A 57 -5.92 -4.72 7.70
C GLU A 57 -6.54 -3.86 6.60
N GLU A 58 -6.54 -2.53 6.78
CA GLU A 58 -6.99 -1.59 5.76
C GLU A 58 -6.09 -1.63 4.52
N GLU A 59 -4.77 -1.72 4.69
CA GLU A 59 -3.85 -1.87 3.56
C GLU A 59 -4.15 -3.14 2.77
N ARG A 60 -4.43 -4.27 3.44
CA ARG A 60 -4.86 -5.51 2.79
C ARG A 60 -6.18 -5.36 2.03
N ALA A 61 -7.16 -4.67 2.60
CA ALA A 61 -8.43 -4.41 1.91
C ALA A 61 -8.22 -3.60 0.62
N VAL A 62 -7.35 -2.59 0.65
CA VAL A 62 -6.97 -1.82 -0.54
C VAL A 62 -6.28 -2.71 -1.57
N VAL A 63 -5.35 -3.57 -1.17
CA VAL A 63 -4.68 -4.52 -2.09
C VAL A 63 -5.71 -5.44 -2.77
N ASN A 64 -6.60 -6.06 -1.99
CA ASN A 64 -7.65 -6.94 -2.53
C ASN A 64 -8.58 -6.19 -3.50
N PHE A 65 -8.99 -4.97 -3.14
CA PHE A 65 -9.78 -4.12 -4.02
C PHE A 65 -9.06 -3.84 -5.35
N LEU A 66 -7.76 -3.52 -5.31
CA LEU A 66 -6.97 -3.27 -6.50
C LEU A 66 -6.82 -4.53 -7.37
N LEU A 67 -6.58 -5.69 -6.76
CA LEU A 67 -6.49 -6.97 -7.46
C LEU A 67 -7.81 -7.36 -8.12
N LEU A 68 -8.94 -7.17 -7.42
CA LEU A 68 -10.28 -7.41 -7.97
C LEU A 68 -10.59 -6.47 -9.14
N ASN A 69 -10.28 -5.18 -9.01
CA ASN A 69 -10.48 -4.23 -10.09
C ASN A 69 -9.61 -4.55 -11.31
N SER A 70 -8.36 -5.00 -11.09
CA SER A 70 -7.49 -5.53 -12.14
C SER A 70 -8.14 -6.72 -12.84
N SER A 71 -8.69 -7.66 -12.05
CA SER A 71 -9.29 -8.88 -12.58
C SER A 71 -10.60 -8.64 -13.34
N LEU A 72 -11.31 -7.56 -13.04
CA LEU A 72 -12.48 -7.09 -13.77
C LEU A 72 -12.12 -6.23 -15.01
N GLY A 73 -10.84 -6.00 -15.29
CA GLY A 73 -10.41 -5.20 -16.45
C GLY A 73 -10.48 -3.69 -16.20
N HIS A 74 -10.60 -3.25 -14.95
CA HIS A 74 -10.67 -1.85 -14.54
C HIS A 74 -9.49 -1.47 -13.62
N PRO A 75 -8.24 -1.49 -14.13
CA PRO A 75 -7.08 -1.22 -13.28
C PRO A 75 -7.08 0.23 -12.77
N VAL A 76 -6.85 0.40 -11.47
CA VAL A 76 -6.96 1.71 -10.79
C VAL A 76 -5.70 2.54 -11.02
N ARG A 77 -5.89 3.82 -11.38
CA ARG A 77 -4.75 4.75 -11.58
C ARG A 77 -4.09 5.07 -10.24
N ILE A 78 -2.75 5.10 -10.22
CA ILE A 78 -1.95 5.36 -9.01
C ILE A 78 -2.33 6.67 -8.32
N LYS A 79 -2.70 7.70 -9.11
CA LYS A 79 -3.10 9.01 -8.59
C LYS A 79 -4.31 8.97 -7.65
N TYR A 80 -5.19 7.97 -7.78
CA TYR A 80 -6.38 7.85 -6.94
C TYR A 80 -6.15 7.06 -5.66
N ILE A 81 -5.04 6.33 -5.54
CA ILE A 81 -4.79 5.48 -4.37
C ILE A 81 -4.64 6.32 -3.08
N PRO A 82 -3.93 7.47 -3.08
CA PRO A 82 -3.94 8.34 -1.91
C PRO A 82 -5.34 8.83 -1.52
N CYS A 83 -6.21 9.09 -2.50
CA CYS A 83 -7.59 9.48 -2.24
C CYS A 83 -8.40 8.32 -1.65
N LEU A 84 -8.26 7.10 -2.18
CA LEU A 84 -8.88 5.91 -1.63
C LEU A 84 -8.44 5.64 -0.18
N ALA A 85 -7.14 5.77 0.08
CA ALA A 85 -6.58 5.64 1.43
C ALA A 85 -7.11 6.73 2.38
N PHE A 86 -7.23 7.97 1.91
CA PHE A 86 -7.85 9.04 2.69
C PHE A 86 -9.31 8.75 3.01
N THR A 87 -10.10 8.26 2.06
CA THR A 87 -11.51 7.91 2.27
C THR A 87 -11.66 6.83 3.34
N ILE A 88 -10.88 5.75 3.25
CA ILE A 88 -10.90 4.66 4.25
C ILE A 88 -10.50 5.18 5.62
N ALA A 89 -9.38 5.89 5.72
CA ALA A 89 -8.92 6.42 7.00
C ALA A 89 -9.87 7.48 7.58
N SER A 90 -10.60 8.20 6.72
CA SER A 90 -11.60 9.19 7.12
C SER A 90 -12.88 8.59 7.69
N GLN A 91 -13.12 7.30 7.46
CA GLN A 91 -14.27 6.55 8.00
C GLN A 91 -14.02 5.97 9.40
N ARG A 92 -12.78 6.06 9.91
CA ARG A 92 -12.47 5.60 11.27
C ARG A 92 -13.23 6.43 12.31
N SER A 93 -13.70 5.75 13.36
CA SER A 93 -14.30 6.38 14.54
C SER A 93 -13.28 7.12 15.40
N THR A 94 -12.00 6.72 15.35
CA THR A 94 -10.89 7.31 16.11
C THR A 94 -9.70 7.60 15.20
N ASN A 95 -8.84 8.55 15.59
CA ASN A 95 -7.60 8.90 14.86
C ASN A 95 -7.81 9.21 13.37
N LYS A 96 -8.88 9.98 13.07
CA LYS A 96 -9.22 10.40 11.71
C LYS A 96 -8.16 11.37 11.17
N PRO A 97 -7.56 11.09 10.01
CA PRO A 97 -6.63 12.03 9.39
C PRO A 97 -7.40 13.21 8.79
N THR A 98 -6.84 14.40 8.92
CA THR A 98 -7.39 15.64 8.33
C THR A 98 -6.87 15.90 6.92
N LYS A 99 -5.76 15.25 6.54
CA LYS A 99 -5.08 15.45 5.25
C LYS A 99 -4.87 14.11 4.54
N PRO A 100 -4.93 14.10 3.21
CA PRO A 100 -4.62 12.91 2.43
C PRO A 100 -3.14 12.51 2.60
N PRO A 101 -2.79 11.27 2.26
CA PRO A 101 -1.41 10.81 2.27
C PRO A 101 -0.52 11.67 1.36
N GLY A 102 0.71 11.93 1.80
CA GLY A 102 1.66 12.74 1.04
C GLY A 102 2.09 12.12 -0.29
N LYS A 103 2.74 12.92 -1.15
CA LYS A 103 3.16 12.55 -2.52
C LYS A 103 3.91 11.21 -2.64
N ASN A 104 4.74 10.88 -1.65
CA ASN A 104 5.56 9.66 -1.65
C ASN A 104 4.84 8.42 -1.12
N TRP A 105 3.62 8.56 -0.60
CA TRP A 105 2.89 7.47 0.04
C TRP A 105 2.52 6.37 -0.96
N ALA A 106 2.04 6.72 -2.16
CA ALA A 106 1.69 5.72 -3.18
C ALA A 106 2.91 4.88 -3.62
N LYS A 107 4.09 5.51 -3.73
CA LYS A 107 5.35 4.82 -4.03
C LYS A 107 5.80 3.91 -2.87
N ALA A 108 5.63 4.36 -1.63
CA ALA A 108 5.92 3.56 -0.45
C ALA A 108 4.95 2.38 -0.31
N PHE A 109 3.68 2.57 -0.64
CA PHE A 109 2.66 1.53 -0.71
C PHE A 109 3.02 0.46 -1.74
N GLU A 110 3.36 0.86 -2.98
CA GLU A 110 3.83 -0.08 -4.01
C GLU A 110 5.04 -0.90 -3.54
N ARG A 111 6.03 -0.28 -2.89
CA ARG A 111 7.22 -0.98 -2.38
C ARG A 111 6.90 -2.00 -1.27
N ARG A 112 5.85 -1.76 -0.48
CA ARG A 112 5.43 -2.66 0.61
C ARG A 112 4.63 -3.85 0.09
N HIS A 113 3.97 -3.70 -1.06
CA HIS A 113 3.06 -4.69 -1.64
C HIS A 113 3.59 -5.17 -3.01
N PRO A 114 4.60 -6.07 -3.04
CA PRO A 114 5.19 -6.56 -4.29
C PRO A 114 4.21 -7.40 -5.15
N GLU A 115 3.05 -7.74 -4.58
CA GLU A 115 1.90 -8.34 -5.28
C GLU A 115 1.29 -7.37 -6.30
N LEU A 116 1.42 -6.07 -6.08
CA LEU A 116 0.98 -5.02 -6.98
C LEU A 116 2.18 -4.49 -7.77
N LYS A 117 1.99 -4.33 -9.08
CA LYS A 117 3.01 -3.74 -9.96
C LYS A 117 2.40 -2.55 -10.70
N ALA A 118 3.07 -1.39 -10.63
CA ALA A 118 2.73 -0.29 -11.51
C ALA A 118 3.06 -0.65 -12.96
N ARG A 119 2.05 -0.65 -13.83
CA ARG A 119 2.23 -0.73 -15.27
C ARG A 119 1.84 0.60 -15.91
N ARG A 120 2.57 0.99 -16.96
CA ARG A 120 2.15 2.08 -17.85
C ARG A 120 1.20 1.45 -18.86
N ASP A 121 0.00 1.99 -18.97
CA ASP A 121 -0.92 1.60 -20.03
C ASP A 121 -0.64 2.47 -21.27
N PRO A 122 -0.12 1.91 -22.38
CA PRO A 122 0.16 2.66 -23.60
C PRO A 122 -1.11 3.04 -24.38
N ALA A 123 -2.26 2.41 -24.10
CA ALA A 123 -3.53 2.68 -24.78
C ALA A 123 -4.26 3.93 -24.21
N ILE A 124 -3.86 4.41 -23.03
CA ILE A 124 -4.38 5.67 -22.47
C ILE A 124 -3.60 6.84 -23.08
N LEU A 125 -4.04 7.26 -24.27
CA LEU A 125 -3.51 8.43 -24.95
C LEU A 125 -3.79 9.71 -24.12
N PRO A 126 -2.89 10.71 -24.13
CA PRO A 126 -3.08 11.99 -23.43
C PRO A 126 -4.41 12.68 -23.75
N LYS A 127 -4.92 12.51 -24.97
CA LYS A 127 -6.23 13.04 -25.40
C LYS A 127 -7.44 12.35 -24.76
N ASN A 128 -7.30 11.09 -24.35
CA ASN A 128 -8.34 10.34 -23.63
C ASN A 128 -8.33 10.64 -22.12
N VAL A 129 -7.46 11.54 -21.66
CA VAL A 129 -7.41 12.05 -20.28
C VAL A 129 -8.58 13.01 -20.01
N TYR A 130 -9.20 13.56 -21.08
CA TYR A 130 -10.31 14.51 -21.03
C TYR A 130 -11.67 13.96 -21.46
N ASN A 131 -11.83 12.65 -21.64
CA ASN A 131 -13.17 12.11 -21.79
C ASN A 131 -13.83 12.08 -20.41
N MET A 132 -14.73 13.05 -20.17
CA MET A 132 -15.78 12.92 -19.17
C MET A 132 -16.50 11.59 -19.39
N ASP A 133 -16.57 10.74 -18.36
CA ASP A 133 -17.62 9.73 -18.29
C ASP A 133 -18.88 10.35 -17.68
N LYS A 134 -20.01 9.63 -17.75
CA LYS A 134 -21.34 10.10 -17.31
C LYS A 134 -21.42 10.50 -15.83
N THR A 135 -20.30 10.43 -15.08
CA THR A 135 -20.17 10.64 -13.64
C THR A 135 -19.42 11.93 -13.25
N GLY A 136 -18.94 12.73 -14.21
CA GLY A 136 -18.65 14.16 -13.95
C GLY A 136 -17.42 14.51 -13.10
N VAL A 137 -16.31 13.76 -13.15
CA VAL A 137 -15.07 14.11 -12.42
C VAL A 137 -13.90 14.42 -13.37
N MET A 138 -13.39 15.66 -13.28
CA MET A 138 -12.32 16.23 -14.13
C MET A 138 -10.93 15.93 -13.53
N LEU A 139 -9.96 15.37 -14.28
CA LEU A 139 -8.59 15.18 -13.75
C LEU A 139 -7.45 15.48 -14.74
N SER A 140 -6.71 16.53 -14.35
CA SER A 140 -5.39 17.04 -14.74
C SER A 140 -4.44 16.22 -15.64
N MET A 141 -3.71 17.00 -16.46
CA MET A 141 -2.64 16.64 -17.41
C MET A 141 -1.46 15.90 -16.77
N LEU A 142 -1.15 14.69 -17.24
CA LEU A 142 0.22 14.17 -17.28
C LEU A 142 0.30 13.03 -18.30
N GLY A 143 1.25 13.12 -19.24
CA GLY A 143 1.52 12.09 -20.24
C GLY A 143 1.79 10.73 -19.60
N SER A 144 1.14 9.69 -20.12
CA SER A 144 1.13 8.30 -19.66
C SER A 144 0.55 8.08 -18.24
N VAL A 145 -0.62 7.43 -18.19
CA VAL A 145 -1.27 7.06 -16.93
C VAL A 145 -0.63 5.78 -16.37
N LYS A 146 -0.18 5.82 -15.11
CA LYS A 146 0.25 4.63 -14.37
C LYS A 146 -0.93 4.00 -13.64
N VAL A 147 -1.12 2.70 -13.81
CA VAL A 147 -2.14 1.90 -13.15
C VAL A 147 -1.47 0.82 -12.28
N LEU A 148 -2.09 0.46 -11.14
CA LEU A 148 -1.67 -0.72 -10.37
C LEU A 148 -2.44 -1.94 -10.84
N VAL A 149 -1.70 -3.01 -11.03
CA VAL A 149 -2.17 -4.29 -11.57
C VAL A 149 -1.53 -5.41 -10.74
N GLY A 150 -2.20 -6.55 -10.59
CA GLY A 150 -1.58 -7.73 -9.99
C GLY A 150 -0.30 -8.17 -10.72
N LYS A 151 0.72 -8.60 -9.98
CA LYS A 151 2.01 -9.04 -10.53
C LYS A 151 1.87 -10.10 -11.63
N ASN A 152 0.95 -11.04 -11.43
CA ASN A 152 0.69 -12.17 -12.33
C ASN A 152 -0.34 -11.86 -13.42
N ASP A 153 -0.84 -10.62 -13.51
CA ASP A 153 -1.78 -10.26 -14.57
C ASP A 153 -1.04 -10.16 -15.90
N LEU A 154 -1.24 -11.16 -16.76
CA LEU A 154 -0.66 -11.21 -18.11
C LEU A 154 -1.54 -10.51 -19.14
N ARG A 155 -2.66 -9.89 -18.72
CA ARG A 155 -3.50 -9.13 -19.63
C ARG A 155 -2.72 -7.97 -20.22
N ASP A 156 -2.58 -8.02 -21.53
CA ASP A 156 -2.19 -6.87 -22.31
C ASP A 156 -3.35 -5.87 -22.27
N TYR A 157 -3.21 -4.80 -21.49
CA TYR A 157 -4.09 -3.62 -21.57
C TYR A 157 -3.87 -2.83 -22.89
N ARG A 158 -3.43 -3.52 -23.95
CA ARG A 158 -3.32 -3.04 -25.32
C ARG A 158 -4.74 -3.06 -25.90
N GLY A 159 -5.49 -1.99 -25.63
CA GLY A 159 -6.94 -1.94 -25.84
C GLY A 159 -7.40 -2.33 -27.24
N ALA A 160 -8.46 -3.13 -27.31
CA ALA A 160 -9.34 -3.17 -28.47
C ALA A 160 -9.86 -1.74 -28.72
N GLY A 161 -9.60 -1.21 -29.92
CA GLY A 161 -9.98 0.14 -30.30
C GLY A 161 -11.50 0.30 -30.34
N VAL A 162 -12.10 0.69 -29.22
CA VAL A 162 -13.50 1.13 -29.19
C VAL A 162 -13.59 2.48 -29.89
N LYS A 163 -14.26 2.53 -31.05
CA LYS A 163 -14.65 3.79 -31.71
C LYS A 163 -15.56 4.57 -30.75
N ARG A 164 -15.06 5.67 -30.18
CA ARG A 164 -15.85 6.58 -29.32
C ARG A 164 -16.37 7.73 -30.17
N THR A 165 -17.69 7.84 -30.27
CA THR A 165 -18.37 9.00 -30.86
C THR A 165 -18.29 10.17 -29.87
N MET A 166 -17.74 11.30 -30.30
CA MET A 166 -17.73 12.52 -29.49
C MET A 166 -19.09 13.22 -29.63
N VAL A 167 -19.74 13.53 -28.50
CA VAL A 167 -20.92 14.39 -28.48
C VAL A 167 -20.46 15.76 -27.98
N THR A 168 -20.32 16.72 -28.89
CA THR A 168 -20.02 18.11 -28.57
C THR A 168 -21.35 18.83 -28.33
N ALA A 169 -21.54 19.40 -27.13
CA ALA A 169 -22.65 20.31 -26.90
C ALA A 169 -22.34 21.65 -27.58
N ILE A 170 -23.23 22.10 -28.45
CA ILE A 170 -23.19 23.44 -29.05
C ILE A 170 -24.13 24.30 -28.20
N SER A 171 -23.62 25.40 -27.67
CA SER A 171 -24.39 26.39 -26.88
C SER A 171 -25.21 27.29 -27.77
#